data_AF-A0A6L6C8P1-F1
#
_entry.id   AF-A0A6L6C8P1-F1
#
_cell.length_a   1.000
_cell.length_b   1.000
_cell.length_c   1.000
_cell.angle_alpha   90.00
_cell.angle_beta   90.00
_cell.angle_gamma   90.00
#
_symmetry.space_group_name_H-M   'P 1'
#
loop_
_entity.id
_entity.type
_entity.pdbx_description
1 polymer ?
#
loop_
_entity_poly.entity_id
_entity_poly.type
_entity_poly.pdbx_seq_one_letter_code
_entity_poly.pdbx_strand_id
1 'polypeptide(L)'
;MTAWRTSVLGAILAASIATMTAAQATSFVPLPAPGTPQQVAEAVAQSTSIRSIPANLTPSLAQAGLATFPHTALGKNCDFTCSWGKENAKPLVILFGDSHAYMWAPAVARAVLAAHGRLILYSSVGCVVAKLHLYGLWNNPNVYNTGCDKWRTKTIKEIQAKKPTLVLLAERTSNILSGPNTMVTDGAFRTGLATSMTEIKRSGAKVLMLGDNPPFVNFL
;
A
#
# COMPACT_ATOMS: atom_id res chain seq x y z
N MET A 1 45.46 -0.60 -45.47
CA MET A 1 45.95 -0.17 -44.13
C MET A 1 44.72 0.09 -43.25
N THR A 2 44.14 -0.96 -42.67
CA THR A 2 42.82 -0.88 -42.01
C THR A 2 42.66 -2.07 -41.06
N ALA A 3 43.02 -1.90 -39.77
CA ALA A 3 42.67 -2.85 -38.71
C ALA A 3 42.88 -2.27 -37.29
N TRP A 4 42.41 -1.05 -37.02
CA TRP A 4 42.52 -0.42 -35.68
C TRP A 4 41.20 0.22 -35.24
N ARG A 5 40.06 -0.45 -35.48
CA ARG A 5 38.73 0.08 -35.10
C ARG A 5 37.81 -0.87 -34.32
N THR A 6 38.24 -2.08 -34.00
CA THR A 6 37.35 -3.08 -33.37
C THR A 6 37.59 -3.35 -31.88
N SER A 7 38.61 -2.76 -31.25
CA SER A 7 38.97 -3.12 -29.86
C SER A 7 38.52 -2.11 -28.78
N VAL A 8 38.02 -0.92 -29.14
CA VAL A 8 37.62 0.10 -28.14
C VAL A 8 36.13 -0.01 -27.74
N LEU A 9 35.28 -0.54 -28.63
CA LEU A 9 33.84 -0.69 -28.35
C LEU A 9 33.53 -1.82 -27.33
N GLY A 10 34.39 -2.84 -27.22
CA GLY A 10 34.22 -3.93 -26.26
C GLY A 10 34.53 -3.56 -24.81
N ALA A 11 35.47 -2.64 -24.59
CA ALA A 11 35.86 -2.21 -23.24
C ALA A 11 34.88 -1.20 -22.63
N ILE A 12 34.22 -0.38 -23.46
CA ILE A 12 33.25 0.62 -23.00
C ILE A 12 31.92 -0.05 -22.59
N LEU A 13 31.51 -1.15 -23.25
CA LEU A 13 30.32 -1.92 -22.85
C LEU A 13 30.50 -2.72 -21.55
N ALA A 14 31.70 -3.24 -21.27
CA ALA A 14 31.95 -4.00 -20.04
C ALA A 14 32.02 -3.09 -18.79
N ALA A 15 32.52 -1.85 -18.94
CA ALA A 15 32.60 -0.88 -17.84
C ALA A 15 31.26 -0.19 -17.51
N SER A 16 30.28 -0.22 -18.43
CA SER A 16 28.95 0.33 -18.21
C SER A 16 27.93 -0.69 -17.65
N ILE A 17 28.22 -1.99 -17.72
CA ILE A 17 27.40 -3.04 -17.07
C ILE A 17 27.78 -3.22 -15.59
N ALA A 18 29.02 -2.89 -15.19
CA ALA A 18 29.48 -3.02 -13.80
C ALA A 18 29.16 -1.80 -12.90
N THR A 19 28.77 -0.66 -13.47
CA THR A 19 28.49 0.58 -12.71
C THR A 19 27.01 0.87 -12.51
N MET A 20 26.11 0.16 -13.20
CA MET A 20 24.65 0.23 -12.98
C MET A 20 24.10 -0.81 -11.98
N THR A 21 24.96 -1.66 -11.39
CA THR A 21 24.55 -2.62 -10.35
C THR A 21 24.73 -2.09 -8.92
N ALA A 22 25.27 -0.87 -8.74
CA ALA A 22 25.50 -0.27 -7.43
C ALA A 22 24.43 0.78 -7.01
N ALA A 23 23.43 1.05 -7.83
CA ALA A 23 22.35 1.96 -7.47
C ALA A 23 21.21 1.20 -6.78
N GLN A 24 21.18 1.29 -5.45
CA GLN A 24 20.04 0.98 -4.58
C GLN A 24 19.70 -0.50 -4.38
N ALA A 25 20.69 -1.34 -4.11
CA ALA A 25 20.50 -2.25 -2.99
C ALA A 25 20.50 -1.38 -1.73
N THR A 26 19.38 -0.70 -1.43
CA THR A 26 19.18 -0.12 -0.10
C THR A 26 19.29 -1.31 0.85
N SER A 27 20.45 -1.48 1.46
CA SER A 27 20.64 -2.31 2.63
C SER A 27 19.59 -1.84 3.62
N PHE A 28 18.48 -2.56 3.67
CA PHE A 28 17.34 -2.22 4.50
C PHE A 28 17.87 -2.10 5.92
N VAL A 29 17.82 -0.90 6.50
CA VAL A 29 18.07 -0.74 7.93
C VAL A 29 17.13 -1.72 8.62
N PRO A 30 17.64 -2.66 9.45
CA PRO A 30 16.79 -3.59 10.16
C PRO A 30 15.70 -2.81 10.88
N LEU A 31 14.44 -3.21 10.70
CA LEU A 31 13.35 -2.58 11.43
C LEU A 31 13.63 -2.75 12.94
N PRO A 32 13.47 -1.71 13.76
CA PRO A 32 13.55 -1.85 15.20
C PRO A 32 12.50 -2.87 15.68
N ALA A 33 12.73 -3.45 16.85
CA ALA A 33 11.73 -4.31 17.48
C ALA A 33 10.39 -3.56 17.61
N PRO A 34 9.23 -4.20 17.35
CA PRO A 34 7.94 -3.56 17.51
C PRO A 34 7.75 -3.02 18.94
N GLY A 35 7.31 -1.77 19.07
CA GLY A 35 6.96 -1.20 20.36
C GLY A 35 5.72 -1.85 20.98
N THR A 36 5.56 -1.75 22.30
CA THR A 36 4.36 -2.19 23.01
C THR A 36 3.16 -1.27 22.69
N PRO A 37 1.90 -1.74 22.85
CA PRO A 37 0.73 -0.88 22.68
C PRO A 37 0.79 0.41 23.52
N GLN A 38 1.35 0.32 24.74
CA GLN A 38 1.56 1.46 25.62
C GLN A 38 2.54 2.47 25.00
N GLN A 39 3.68 1.99 24.49
CA GLN A 39 4.68 2.84 23.81
C GLN A 39 4.09 3.52 22.57
N VAL A 40 3.26 2.81 21.81
CA VAL A 40 2.56 3.40 20.65
C VAL A 40 1.59 4.50 21.11
N ALA A 41 0.78 4.25 22.15
CA ALA A 41 -0.16 5.23 22.67
C ALA A 41 0.55 6.50 23.20
N GLU A 42 1.66 6.33 23.92
CA GLU A 42 2.50 7.43 24.41
C GLU A 42 3.11 8.23 23.25
N ALA A 43 3.65 7.55 22.23
CA ALA A 43 4.19 8.22 21.04
C ALA A 43 3.12 9.02 20.28
N VAL A 44 1.89 8.49 20.18
CA VAL A 44 0.76 9.21 19.57
C VAL A 44 0.40 10.44 20.40
N ALA A 45 0.35 10.34 21.73
CA ALA A 45 0.07 11.49 22.60
C ALA A 45 1.13 12.60 22.45
N GLN A 46 2.41 12.22 22.41
CA GLN A 46 3.54 13.14 22.25
C GLN A 46 3.61 13.78 20.86
N SER A 47 3.02 13.16 19.84
CA SER A 47 3.10 13.65 18.45
C SER A 47 2.61 15.08 18.26
N THR A 48 1.66 15.52 19.10
CA THR A 48 1.11 16.89 19.08
C THR A 48 2.11 17.97 19.48
N SER A 49 3.19 17.59 20.16
CA SER A 49 4.25 18.50 20.61
C SER A 49 5.46 18.54 19.67
N ILE A 50 5.45 17.75 18.60
CA ILE A 50 6.54 17.73 17.62
C ILE A 50 6.55 19.05 16.84
N ARG A 51 7.61 19.84 17.03
CA ARG A 51 7.83 21.14 16.35
C ARG A 51 8.99 21.12 15.36
N SER A 52 9.81 20.08 15.39
CA SER A 52 10.97 19.91 14.51
C SER A 52 10.91 18.57 13.78
N ILE A 53 11.43 18.57 12.56
CA ILE A 53 11.53 17.36 11.75
C ILE A 53 12.86 16.68 12.08
N PRO A 54 12.91 15.36 12.32
CA PRO A 54 14.15 14.64 12.57
C PRO A 54 15.17 14.85 11.44
N ALA A 55 16.43 15.12 11.77
CA ALA A 55 17.48 15.33 10.76
C ALA A 55 17.87 14.04 10.00
N ASN A 56 17.49 12.88 10.52
CA ASN A 56 17.87 11.55 10.03
C ASN A 56 16.80 10.88 9.14
N LEU A 57 15.93 11.66 8.49
CA LEU A 57 15.00 11.11 7.52
C LEU A 57 15.73 10.51 6.32
N THR A 58 15.32 9.31 5.92
CA THR A 58 15.82 8.64 4.71
C THR A 58 14.64 8.30 3.79
N PRO A 59 14.54 8.89 2.58
CA PRO A 59 15.39 9.97 2.06
C PRO A 59 15.19 11.29 2.85
N SER A 60 16.09 12.25 2.68
CA SER A 60 15.95 13.55 3.35
C SER A 60 14.64 14.25 2.93
N LEU A 61 14.16 15.21 3.72
CA LEU A 61 12.95 15.96 3.38
C LEU A 61 13.06 16.69 2.04
N ALA A 62 14.24 17.20 1.69
CA ALA A 62 14.49 17.84 0.39
C ALA A 62 14.31 16.87 -0.81
N GLN A 63 14.35 15.57 -0.55
CA GLN A 63 14.15 14.51 -1.52
C GLN A 63 12.74 13.88 -1.43
N ALA A 64 11.91 14.30 -0.46
CA ALA A 64 10.55 13.83 -0.27
C ALA A 64 9.65 14.38 -1.41
N GLY A 65 9.47 13.57 -2.44
CA GLY A 65 8.75 13.94 -3.67
C GLY A 65 9.46 13.44 -4.94
N LEU A 66 10.76 13.16 -4.85
CA LEU A 66 11.54 12.49 -5.91
C LEU A 66 11.47 10.96 -5.80
N ALA A 67 10.90 10.45 -4.70
CA ALA A 67 10.61 9.05 -4.54
C ALA A 67 9.52 8.64 -5.55
N THR A 68 9.94 7.87 -6.55
CA THR A 68 9.04 7.11 -7.42
C THR A 68 8.00 6.35 -6.58
N PHE A 69 6.80 6.19 -7.13
CA PHE A 69 5.70 5.43 -6.51
C PHE A 69 6.26 4.20 -5.77
N PRO A 70 5.80 3.95 -4.53
CA PRO A 70 6.65 3.36 -3.51
C PRO A 70 6.88 1.84 -3.67
N HIS A 71 6.46 1.26 -4.79
CA HIS A 71 6.66 -0.14 -5.18
C HIS A 71 7.96 -0.36 -5.97
N THR A 72 8.48 0.69 -6.61
CA THR A 72 9.85 0.67 -7.18
C THR A 72 10.89 0.35 -6.10
N ALA A 73 10.65 0.79 -4.86
CA ALA A 73 11.48 0.49 -3.70
C ALA A 73 11.50 -1.01 -3.31
N LEU A 74 10.62 -1.84 -3.87
CA LEU A 74 10.63 -3.30 -3.73
C LEU A 74 11.05 -4.01 -5.03
N GLY A 75 11.63 -3.29 -5.99
CA GLY A 75 12.14 -3.82 -7.25
C GLY A 75 11.05 -4.28 -8.23
N LYS A 76 9.79 -3.86 -8.04
CA LYS A 76 8.65 -4.27 -8.89
C LYS A 76 7.73 -3.10 -9.23
N ASN A 77 7.57 -2.83 -10.52
CA ASN A 77 6.49 -1.97 -11.00
C ASN A 77 5.15 -2.64 -10.68
N CYS A 78 4.28 -1.90 -9.99
CA CYS A 78 3.08 -2.47 -9.38
C CYS A 78 1.84 -1.66 -9.71
N ASP A 79 0.99 -2.25 -10.55
CA ASP A 79 -0.29 -1.64 -10.97
C ASP A 79 -1.44 -2.18 -10.10
N PHE A 80 -1.52 -1.68 -8.87
CA PHE A 80 -2.56 -1.92 -7.85
C PHE A 80 -2.86 -3.38 -7.44
N THR A 81 -2.40 -4.40 -8.16
CA THR A 81 -2.45 -5.82 -7.77
C THR A 81 -1.07 -6.44 -7.89
N CYS A 82 -0.47 -6.82 -6.77
CA CYS A 82 0.92 -7.30 -6.71
C CYS A 82 1.13 -8.35 -5.64
N SER A 83 2.23 -9.09 -5.76
CA SER A 83 2.68 -9.99 -4.70
C SER A 83 4.18 -9.89 -4.48
N TRP A 84 4.58 -10.09 -3.23
CA TRP A 84 5.96 -10.15 -2.75
C TRP A 84 6.15 -11.39 -1.88
N GLY A 85 7.33 -11.99 -1.94
CA GLY A 85 7.67 -13.25 -1.26
C GLY A 85 7.46 -14.49 -2.13
N LYS A 86 7.96 -15.64 -1.67
CA LYS A 86 7.82 -16.91 -2.40
C LYS A 86 6.35 -17.32 -2.49
N GLU A 87 5.95 -17.95 -3.58
CA GLU A 87 4.55 -18.29 -3.85
C GLU A 87 3.88 -19.11 -2.72
N ASN A 88 4.62 -20.04 -2.12
CA ASN A 88 4.12 -20.91 -1.05
C ASN A 88 4.56 -20.50 0.36
N ALA A 89 5.16 -19.31 0.52
CA ALA A 89 5.57 -18.83 1.83
C ALA A 89 4.36 -18.61 2.76
N LYS A 90 4.58 -18.90 4.04
CA LYS A 90 3.63 -18.65 5.12
C LYS A 90 4.30 -17.79 6.20
N PRO A 91 3.59 -16.82 6.79
CA PRO A 91 2.16 -16.54 6.60
C PRO A 91 1.84 -15.89 5.24
N LEU A 92 0.63 -16.14 4.73
CA LEU A 92 0.07 -15.39 3.60
C LEU A 92 -0.73 -14.21 4.18
N VAL A 93 -0.31 -13.00 3.86
CA VAL A 93 -1.00 -11.76 4.21
C VAL A 93 -1.59 -11.15 2.95
N ILE A 94 -2.84 -10.69 3.03
CA ILE A 94 -3.48 -9.91 1.98
C ILE A 94 -3.70 -8.49 2.47
N LEU A 95 -3.21 -7.50 1.73
CA LEU A 95 -3.53 -6.08 1.93
C LEU A 95 -4.61 -5.68 0.92
N PHE A 96 -5.75 -5.21 1.42
CA PHE A 96 -6.96 -4.96 0.62
C PHE A 96 -7.54 -3.57 0.88
N GLY A 97 -7.77 -2.81 -0.20
CA GLY A 97 -8.49 -1.54 -0.13
C GLY A 97 -8.22 -0.60 -1.31
N ASP A 98 -8.27 0.71 -1.10
CA ASP A 98 -8.11 1.69 -2.19
C ASP A 98 -6.66 2.18 -2.31
N SER A 99 -6.46 3.42 -2.75
CA SER A 99 -5.14 4.05 -2.80
C SER A 99 -4.45 4.09 -1.44
N HIS A 100 -5.19 4.07 -0.33
CA HIS A 100 -4.59 4.06 1.01
C HIS A 100 -3.96 2.70 1.31
N ALA A 101 -4.59 1.59 0.91
CA ALA A 101 -3.93 0.27 0.94
C ALA A 101 -2.70 0.24 0.04
N TYR A 102 -2.77 0.84 -1.15
CA TYR A 102 -1.62 0.94 -2.05
C TYR A 102 -0.44 1.67 -1.40
N MET A 103 -0.70 2.80 -0.74
CA MET A 103 0.31 3.59 0.01
C MET A 103 1.01 2.76 1.10
N TRP A 104 0.29 1.89 1.80
CA TRP A 104 0.85 1.07 2.89
C TRP A 104 1.63 -0.17 2.42
N ALA A 105 1.43 -0.61 1.18
CA ALA A 105 2.04 -1.85 0.68
C ALA A 105 3.56 -1.96 0.88
N PRO A 106 4.38 -0.92 0.69
CA PRO A 106 5.83 -1.01 0.90
C PRO A 106 6.21 -1.35 2.35
N ALA A 107 5.59 -0.71 3.32
CA ALA A 107 5.85 -0.95 4.74
C ALA A 107 5.38 -2.35 5.16
N VAL A 108 4.17 -2.73 4.73
CA VAL A 108 3.59 -4.05 5.01
C VAL A 108 4.42 -5.16 4.36
N ALA A 109 4.87 -4.97 3.11
CA ALA A 109 5.72 -5.94 2.42
C ALA A 109 7.02 -6.18 3.18
N ARG A 110 7.69 -5.11 3.65
CA ARG A 110 8.92 -5.25 4.47
C ARG A 110 8.68 -6.07 5.73
N ALA A 111 7.61 -5.77 6.47
CA ALA A 111 7.27 -6.52 7.68
C ALA A 111 6.97 -8.00 7.38
N VAL A 112 6.19 -8.29 6.34
CA VAL A 112 5.82 -9.66 5.95
C VAL A 112 7.02 -10.45 5.44
N LEU A 113 7.88 -9.83 4.62
CA LEU A 113 9.09 -10.47 4.09
C LEU A 113 10.13 -10.73 5.18
N ALA A 114 10.28 -9.82 6.16
CA ALA A 114 11.14 -10.04 7.33
C ALA A 114 10.65 -11.23 8.18
N ALA A 115 9.34 -11.49 8.18
CA ALA A 115 8.75 -12.69 8.77
C ALA A 115 8.74 -13.91 7.82
N HIS A 116 9.51 -13.88 6.73
CA HIS A 116 9.59 -14.91 5.69
C HIS A 116 8.24 -15.28 5.04
N GLY A 117 7.25 -14.39 5.10
CA GLY A 117 5.91 -14.58 4.57
C GLY A 117 5.74 -14.14 3.11
N ARG A 118 4.49 -14.20 2.65
CA ARG A 118 4.03 -13.70 1.34
C ARG A 118 3.00 -12.61 1.53
N LEU A 119 3.16 -11.49 0.83
CA LEU A 119 2.14 -10.45 0.73
C LEU A 119 1.47 -10.50 -0.65
N ILE A 120 0.14 -10.36 -0.68
CA ILE A 120 -0.62 -10.00 -1.89
C ILE A 120 -1.34 -8.69 -1.63
N LEU A 121 -1.16 -7.71 -2.51
CA LEU A 121 -1.91 -6.47 -2.54
C LEU A 121 -3.07 -6.60 -3.53
N TYR A 122 -4.27 -6.25 -3.07
CA TYR A 122 -5.41 -5.96 -3.91
C TYR A 122 -5.86 -4.53 -3.64
N SER A 123 -5.55 -3.64 -4.58
CA SER A 123 -5.98 -2.25 -4.52
C SER A 123 -6.79 -1.87 -5.77
N SER A 124 -7.72 -0.93 -5.60
CA SER A 124 -8.41 -0.26 -6.70
C SER A 124 -8.63 1.19 -6.34
N VAL A 125 -8.20 2.11 -7.20
CA VAL A 125 -8.23 3.53 -6.83
C VAL A 125 -9.65 4.00 -6.58
N GLY A 126 -9.82 4.66 -5.44
CA GLY A 126 -11.09 5.22 -4.99
C GLY A 126 -12.18 4.19 -4.65
N CYS A 127 -11.93 2.88 -4.76
CA CYS A 127 -12.88 1.84 -4.38
C CYS A 127 -12.62 1.34 -2.97
N VAL A 128 -13.45 1.77 -2.01
CA VAL A 128 -13.36 1.33 -0.61
C VAL A 128 -13.80 -0.14 -0.44
N VAL A 129 -13.22 -0.82 0.55
CA VAL A 129 -13.62 -2.14 1.07
C VAL A 129 -15.02 -2.08 1.66
N ALA A 130 -15.42 -0.98 2.30
CA ALA A 130 -16.78 -0.82 2.80
C ALA A 130 -17.81 -1.11 1.69
N LYS A 131 -18.80 -1.98 1.98
CA LYS A 131 -19.85 -2.37 1.03
C LYS A 131 -20.83 -1.24 0.81
N LEU A 132 -20.48 -0.34 -0.10
CA LEU A 132 -21.19 0.87 -0.45
C LEU A 132 -21.30 1.00 -1.97
N HIS A 133 -22.41 1.56 -2.44
CA HIS A 133 -22.56 1.99 -3.83
C HIS A 133 -21.89 3.34 -3.99
N LEU A 134 -20.69 3.34 -4.56
CA LEU A 134 -19.86 4.53 -4.68
C LEU A 134 -20.22 5.32 -5.93
N TYR A 135 -20.34 6.62 -5.78
CA TYR A 135 -20.49 7.56 -6.90
C TYR A 135 -19.18 8.28 -7.16
N GLY A 136 -18.88 8.49 -8.43
CA GLY A 136 -17.72 9.25 -8.88
C GLY A 136 -16.36 8.56 -8.76
N LEU A 137 -15.51 8.84 -9.74
CA LEU A 137 -14.05 8.87 -9.63
C LEU A 137 -13.55 10.00 -10.55
N TRP A 138 -12.86 10.99 -9.97
CA TRP A 138 -12.15 12.14 -10.58
C TRP A 138 -12.87 13.02 -11.63
N ASN A 139 -13.70 12.49 -12.53
CA ASN A 139 -14.17 13.19 -13.73
C ASN A 139 -15.70 13.24 -13.86
N ASN A 140 -16.46 12.47 -13.07
CA ASN A 140 -17.92 12.53 -13.09
C ASN A 140 -18.55 12.09 -11.74
N PRO A 141 -18.74 13.02 -10.79
CA PRO A 141 -19.28 12.72 -9.46
C PRO A 141 -20.73 12.21 -9.47
N ASN A 142 -21.42 12.30 -10.62
CA ASN A 142 -22.84 11.99 -10.74
C ASN A 142 -23.13 10.57 -11.23
N VAL A 143 -22.09 9.78 -11.52
CA VAL A 143 -22.25 8.42 -12.05
C VAL A 143 -21.92 7.38 -11.00
N TYR A 144 -22.84 6.42 -10.86
CA TYR A 144 -22.62 5.25 -10.03
C TYR A 144 -21.47 4.38 -10.58
N ASN A 145 -20.46 4.14 -9.74
CA ASN A 145 -19.31 3.32 -10.08
C ASN A 145 -19.57 1.84 -9.78
N THR A 146 -20.25 1.17 -10.72
CA THR A 146 -20.46 -0.29 -10.68
C THR A 146 -19.13 -1.10 -10.68
N GLY A 147 -18.03 -0.49 -11.11
CA GLY A 147 -16.70 -1.10 -11.13
C GLY A 147 -16.22 -1.44 -9.72
N CYS A 148 -16.43 -0.55 -8.75
CA CYS A 148 -16.04 -0.80 -7.36
C CYS A 148 -16.80 -1.99 -6.74
N ASP A 149 -18.10 -2.12 -7.04
CA ASP A 149 -18.91 -3.25 -6.59
C ASP A 149 -18.40 -4.59 -7.14
N LYS A 150 -18.13 -4.63 -8.44
CA LYS A 150 -17.61 -5.82 -9.13
C LYS A 150 -16.23 -6.19 -8.59
N TRP A 151 -15.34 -5.22 -8.47
CA TRP A 151 -13.98 -5.41 -7.95
C TRP A 151 -14.01 -5.94 -6.52
N ARG A 152 -14.78 -5.33 -5.61
CA ARG A 152 -14.88 -5.76 -4.21
C ARG A 152 -15.42 -7.19 -4.12
N THR A 153 -16.51 -7.47 -4.83
CA THR A 153 -17.13 -8.81 -4.83
C THR A 153 -16.16 -9.88 -5.35
N LYS A 154 -15.47 -9.59 -6.46
CA LYS A 154 -14.46 -10.49 -7.03
C LYS A 154 -13.31 -10.72 -6.05
N THR A 155 -12.76 -9.66 -5.49
CA THR A 155 -11.60 -9.71 -4.60
C THR A 155 -11.91 -10.48 -3.31
N ILE A 156 -13.08 -10.26 -2.70
CA ILE A 156 -13.49 -11.01 -1.50
C ILE A 156 -13.61 -12.52 -1.79
N LYS A 157 -14.12 -12.90 -2.97
CA LYS A 157 -14.15 -14.32 -3.39
C LYS A 157 -12.73 -14.89 -3.56
N GLU A 158 -11.82 -14.13 -4.15
CA GLU A 158 -10.41 -14.55 -4.26
C GLU A 158 -9.74 -14.71 -2.90
N ILE A 159 -10.00 -13.80 -1.96
CA ILE A 159 -9.51 -13.88 -0.57
C ILE A 159 -10.03 -15.17 0.10
N GLN A 160 -11.32 -15.46 -0.04
CA GLN A 160 -11.93 -16.69 0.50
C GLN A 160 -11.30 -17.95 -0.10
N ALA A 161 -11.03 -17.97 -1.40
CA ALA A 161 -10.39 -19.10 -2.06
C ALA A 161 -8.93 -19.30 -1.61
N LYS A 162 -8.19 -18.21 -1.37
CA LYS A 162 -6.77 -18.26 -0.98
C LYS A 162 -6.52 -18.61 0.48
N LYS A 163 -7.53 -18.45 1.36
CA LYS A 163 -7.46 -18.72 2.81
C LYS A 163 -6.18 -18.15 3.46
N PRO A 164 -5.98 -16.81 3.42
CA PRO A 164 -4.80 -16.18 4.01
C PRO A 164 -4.80 -16.30 5.53
N THR A 165 -3.62 -16.12 6.15
CA THR A 165 -3.48 -16.05 7.60
C THR A 165 -4.07 -14.73 8.14
N LEU A 166 -3.87 -13.64 7.40
CA LEU A 166 -4.31 -12.29 7.76
C LEU A 166 -4.82 -11.56 6.51
N VAL A 167 -5.93 -10.85 6.65
CA VAL A 167 -6.35 -9.79 5.74
C VAL A 167 -6.24 -8.46 6.47
N LEU A 168 -5.33 -7.61 6.01
CA LEU A 168 -5.14 -6.23 6.45
C LEU A 168 -5.94 -5.31 5.54
N LEU A 169 -6.87 -4.57 6.11
CA LEU A 169 -7.69 -3.59 5.41
C LEU A 169 -7.09 -2.20 5.61
N ALA A 170 -7.10 -1.38 4.56
CA ALA A 170 -6.77 0.03 4.64
C ALA A 170 -7.50 0.78 3.52
N GLU A 171 -8.26 1.80 3.86
CA GLU A 171 -9.09 2.54 2.91
C GLU A 171 -9.27 3.97 3.38
N ARG A 172 -9.57 4.87 2.46
CA ARG A 172 -9.98 6.22 2.86
C ARG A 172 -11.30 6.17 3.62
N THR A 173 -11.48 7.15 4.50
CA THR A 173 -12.70 7.35 5.30
C THR A 173 -13.39 8.68 5.01
N SER A 174 -12.78 9.52 4.16
CA SER A 174 -13.26 10.84 3.78
C SER A 174 -13.45 10.95 2.26
N ASN A 175 -14.22 11.95 1.82
CA ASN A 175 -14.49 12.20 0.40
C ASN A 175 -15.06 10.96 -0.34
N ILE A 176 -16.07 10.33 0.26
CA ILE A 176 -16.76 9.18 -0.29
C ILE A 176 -18.20 9.60 -0.62
N LEU A 177 -18.57 9.47 -1.88
CA LEU A 177 -19.91 9.81 -2.36
C LEU A 177 -20.77 8.56 -2.51
N SER A 178 -22.03 8.65 -2.07
CA SER A 178 -23.09 7.66 -2.29
C SER A 178 -24.14 8.12 -3.31
N GLY A 179 -23.97 9.32 -3.87
CA GLY A 179 -24.83 9.92 -4.88
C GLY A 179 -24.25 11.26 -5.35
N PRO A 180 -24.90 11.92 -6.33
CA PRO A 180 -24.55 13.26 -6.77
C PRO A 180 -24.46 14.24 -5.59
N ASN A 181 -23.27 14.73 -5.27
CA ASN A 181 -22.99 15.61 -4.12
C ASN A 181 -23.46 15.08 -2.76
N THR A 182 -23.70 13.78 -2.64
CA THR A 182 -24.16 13.14 -1.41
C THR A 182 -23.03 12.36 -0.78
N MET A 183 -22.59 12.80 0.39
CA MET A 183 -21.57 12.11 1.17
C MET A 183 -22.13 10.85 1.85
N VAL A 184 -21.31 9.82 1.92
CA VAL A 184 -21.57 8.66 2.78
C VAL A 184 -21.60 9.12 4.24
N THR A 185 -22.58 8.65 5.00
CA THR A 185 -22.63 8.89 6.46
C THR A 185 -21.74 7.91 7.20
N ASP A 186 -21.25 8.29 8.39
CA ASP A 186 -20.45 7.40 9.25
C ASP A 186 -21.20 6.09 9.57
N GLY A 187 -22.51 6.17 9.80
CA GLY A 187 -23.35 5.00 10.04
C GLY A 187 -23.40 4.04 8.85
N ALA A 188 -23.56 4.58 7.63
CA ALA A 188 -23.55 3.79 6.40
C ALA A 188 -22.16 3.18 6.16
N PHE A 189 -21.09 3.97 6.32
CA PHE A 189 -19.71 3.49 6.18
C PHE A 189 -19.42 2.34 7.15
N ARG A 190 -19.70 2.52 8.44
CA ARG A 190 -19.48 1.49 9.46
C ARG A 190 -20.25 0.21 9.17
N THR A 191 -21.51 0.32 8.75
CA THR A 191 -22.34 -0.82 8.37
C THR A 191 -21.78 -1.54 7.14
N GLY A 192 -21.39 -0.78 6.12
CA GLY A 192 -20.77 -1.32 4.90
C GLY A 192 -19.44 -2.03 5.19
N LEU A 193 -18.59 -1.45 6.03
CA LEU A 193 -17.32 -2.03 6.44
C LEU A 193 -17.53 -3.31 7.25
N ALA A 194 -18.43 -3.29 8.24
CA ALA A 194 -18.77 -4.47 9.03
C ALA A 194 -19.30 -5.62 8.16
N THR A 195 -20.06 -5.30 7.11
CA THR A 195 -20.56 -6.27 6.14
C THR A 195 -19.40 -6.93 5.38
N SER A 196 -18.49 -6.13 4.79
CA SER A 196 -17.33 -6.65 4.07
C SER A 196 -16.39 -7.46 4.98
N MET A 197 -16.14 -7.00 6.21
CA MET A 197 -15.32 -7.74 7.18
C MET A 197 -15.94 -9.10 7.52
N THR A 198 -17.27 -9.18 7.65
CA THR A 198 -17.98 -10.44 7.89
C THR A 198 -17.85 -11.38 6.69
N GLU A 199 -17.97 -10.89 5.47
CA GLU A 199 -17.77 -11.68 4.26
C GLU A 199 -16.31 -12.20 4.17
N ILE A 200 -15.33 -11.36 4.47
CA ILE A 200 -13.90 -11.73 4.46
C ILE A 200 -13.58 -12.79 5.52
N LYS A 201 -14.16 -12.69 6.72
CA LYS A 201 -13.97 -13.67 7.81
C LYS A 201 -14.36 -15.10 7.41
N ARG A 202 -15.24 -15.28 6.42
CA ARG A 202 -15.57 -16.61 5.87
C ARG A 202 -14.37 -17.34 5.23
N SER A 203 -13.29 -16.62 4.94
CA SER A 203 -12.01 -17.22 4.51
C SER A 203 -11.29 -18.00 5.62
N GLY A 204 -11.67 -17.79 6.89
CA GLY A 204 -10.94 -18.28 8.08
C GLY A 204 -9.76 -17.38 8.50
N ALA A 205 -9.50 -16.29 7.79
CA ALA A 205 -8.41 -15.37 8.11
C ALA A 205 -8.72 -14.51 9.34
N LYS A 206 -7.66 -14.09 10.05
CA LYS A 206 -7.76 -12.91 10.92
C LYS A 206 -8.00 -11.68 10.03
N VAL A 207 -8.85 -10.75 10.47
CA VAL A 207 -9.14 -9.51 9.76
C VAL A 207 -8.76 -8.34 10.66
N LEU A 208 -7.86 -7.50 10.18
CA LEU A 208 -7.38 -6.30 10.87
C LEU A 208 -7.64 -5.08 9.98
N MET A 209 -8.15 -4.00 10.57
CA MET A 209 -8.28 -2.71 9.90
C MET A 209 -7.16 -1.78 10.37
N LEU A 210 -6.40 -1.24 9.43
CA LEU A 210 -5.52 -0.11 9.67
C LEU A 210 -6.32 1.16 9.48
N GLY A 211 -6.45 1.95 10.54
CA GLY A 211 -7.16 3.23 10.50
C GLY A 211 -6.58 4.15 9.43
N ASP A 212 -7.46 4.91 8.81
CA ASP A 212 -7.08 5.90 7.80
C ASP A 212 -6.19 6.99 8.41
N ASN A 213 -5.37 7.64 7.57
CA ASN A 213 -4.65 8.82 8.01
C ASN A 213 -5.64 9.96 8.28
N PRO A 214 -5.34 10.86 9.23
CA PRO A 214 -6.17 12.03 9.46
C PRO A 214 -6.37 12.79 8.15
N PRO A 215 -7.61 13.21 7.82
CA PRO A 215 -7.83 14.09 6.68
C PRO A 215 -7.15 15.44 6.98
N PHE A 216 -6.58 16.06 5.96
CA PHE A 216 -6.13 17.44 6.06
C PHE A 216 -7.36 18.34 6.21
N VAL A 217 -7.67 18.76 7.44
CA VAL A 217 -8.69 19.76 7.74
C VAL A 217 -8.01 20.95 8.43
N ASN A 218 -7.92 22.07 7.72
CA ASN A 218 -7.49 23.41 8.16
C ASN A 218 -6.41 23.50 9.27
N PHE A 219 -5.13 23.55 8.87
CA PHE A 219 -4.01 23.99 9.72
C PHE A 219 -3.41 25.34 9.27
N LEU A 220 -4.20 26.20 8.64
CA LEU A 220 -3.86 27.61 8.39
C LEU A 220 -4.95 28.50 8.96
#